data_AF-A0A965K8L5-F1
#
_entry.id   AF-A0A965K8L5-F1
#
_cell.length_a   1.000
_cell.length_b   1.000
_cell.length_c   1.000
_cell.angle_alpha   90.00
_cell.angle_beta   90.00
_cell.angle_gamma   90.00
#
_symmetry.space_group_name_H-M   'P 1'
#
loop_
_entity.id
_entity.type
_entity.pdbx_description
1 polymer ?
#
loop_
_entity_poly.entity_id
_entity_poly.type
_entity_poly.pdbx_seq_one_letter_code
_entity_poly.pdbx_strand_id
1 'polypeptide(L)'
;MAVAAYENVAGAWAKDADVLAEVRYKLAFALLERAKAEANTDANATRLEARNVLLHTLSALKTVKNSSEFTYGTSGRVWLSRSILLLGQLYEDEGDTLEAIATYRIITELNRLLPQGEIRLPGQNAAESKLATLSQISNKK
;
A
#
# COMPACT_ATOMS: atom_id res chain seq x y z
N MET A 1 -5.29 -17.17 10.02
CA MET A 1 -5.81 -18.23 9.11
C MET A 1 -6.91 -17.71 8.18
N ALA A 2 -7.88 -16.92 8.65
CA ALA A 2 -8.95 -16.39 7.80
C ALA A 2 -8.48 -15.40 6.71
N VAL A 3 -7.56 -14.48 7.03
CA VAL A 3 -7.03 -13.49 6.08
C VAL A 3 -6.30 -14.16 4.91
N ALA A 4 -5.42 -15.12 5.19
CA ALA A 4 -4.72 -15.88 4.16
C ALA A 4 -5.67 -16.67 3.25
N ALA A 5 -6.73 -17.28 3.82
CA ALA A 5 -7.75 -17.95 3.03
C ALA A 5 -8.52 -16.97 2.12
N TYR A 6 -8.85 -15.79 2.64
CA TYR A 6 -9.48 -14.74 1.85
C TYR A 6 -8.56 -14.25 0.72
N GLU A 7 -7.27 -14.03 0.99
CA GLU A 7 -6.30 -13.63 -0.04
C GLU A 7 -6.15 -14.70 -1.12
N ASN A 8 -6.18 -15.98 -0.77
CA ASN A 8 -6.13 -17.08 -1.73
C ASN A 8 -7.39 -17.12 -2.62
N VAL A 9 -8.58 -16.95 -2.03
CA VAL A 9 -9.84 -16.89 -2.80
C VAL A 9 -9.85 -15.63 -3.67
N ALA A 10 -9.48 -14.48 -3.13
CA ALA A 10 -9.39 -13.23 -3.88
C ALA A 10 -8.41 -13.34 -5.06
N GLY A 11 -7.24 -13.95 -4.85
CA GLY A 11 -6.26 -14.21 -5.92
C GLY A 11 -6.79 -15.16 -7.00
N ALA A 12 -7.54 -16.20 -6.61
CA ALA A 12 -8.09 -17.18 -7.55
C ALA A 12 -9.31 -16.65 -8.35
N TRP A 13 -10.07 -15.71 -7.79
CA TRP A 13 -11.32 -15.20 -8.39
C TRP A 13 -11.21 -13.79 -8.98
N ALA A 14 -10.14 -13.05 -8.68
CA ALA A 14 -9.91 -11.74 -9.28
C ALA A 14 -9.73 -11.88 -10.79
N LYS A 15 -10.52 -11.11 -11.54
CA LYS A 15 -10.53 -11.13 -13.02
C LYS A 15 -9.32 -10.42 -13.62
N ASP A 16 -8.76 -9.46 -12.89
CA ASP A 16 -7.61 -8.66 -13.28
C ASP A 16 -6.88 -8.10 -12.04
N ALA A 17 -5.77 -7.42 -12.28
CA ALA A 17 -4.94 -6.80 -11.26
C ALA A 17 -5.64 -5.65 -10.51
N ASP A 18 -6.54 -4.94 -11.16
CA ASP A 18 -7.25 -3.78 -10.60
C ASP A 18 -8.22 -4.26 -9.51
N VAL A 19 -8.99 -5.32 -9.80
CA VAL A 19 -9.89 -5.97 -8.84
C VAL A 19 -9.10 -6.53 -7.66
N LEU A 20 -7.94 -7.15 -7.91
CA LEU A 20 -7.13 -7.71 -6.83
C LEU A 20 -6.55 -6.61 -5.91
N ALA A 21 -6.09 -5.49 -6.46
CA ALA A 21 -5.62 -4.35 -5.67
C ALA A 21 -6.76 -3.73 -4.85
N GLU A 22 -7.96 -3.60 -5.42
CA GLU A 22 -9.13 -3.10 -4.71
C GLU A 22 -9.48 -3.99 -3.51
N VAL A 23 -9.58 -5.29 -3.73
CA VAL A 23 -9.97 -6.27 -2.71
C VAL A 23 -8.98 -6.29 -1.55
N ARG A 24 -7.68 -6.29 -1.86
CA ARG A 24 -6.62 -6.25 -0.84
C ARG A 24 -6.63 -4.94 -0.06
N TYR A 25 -6.79 -3.79 -0.73
CA TYR A 25 -6.93 -2.51 -0.06
C TYR A 25 -8.11 -2.52 0.92
N LYS A 26 -9.30 -2.94 0.47
CA LYS A 26 -10.51 -2.98 1.30
C LYS A 26 -10.35 -3.92 2.49
N LEU A 27 -9.72 -5.08 2.29
CA LEU A 27 -9.42 -6.01 3.38
C LEU A 27 -8.48 -5.39 4.41
N ALA A 28 -7.35 -4.82 3.97
CA ALA A 28 -6.41 -4.18 4.87
C ALA A 28 -7.05 -3.02 5.64
N PHE A 29 -7.85 -2.20 4.96
CA PHE A 29 -8.57 -1.11 5.61
C PHE A 29 -9.55 -1.62 6.68
N ALA A 30 -10.33 -2.66 6.37
CA ALA A 30 -11.25 -3.27 7.35
C ALA A 30 -10.51 -3.87 8.56
N LEU A 31 -9.34 -4.48 8.34
CA LEU A 31 -8.49 -4.97 9.44
C LEU A 31 -7.99 -3.81 10.32
N LEU A 32 -7.58 -2.69 9.72
CA LEU A 32 -7.16 -1.51 10.49
C LEU A 32 -8.32 -0.89 11.28
N GLU A 33 -9.52 -0.79 10.69
CA GLU A 33 -10.70 -0.33 11.43
C GLU A 33 -11.05 -1.27 12.59
N ARG A 34 -10.95 -2.59 12.37
CA ARG A 34 -11.12 -3.58 13.44
C ARG A 34 -10.08 -3.42 14.54
N ALA A 35 -8.81 -3.22 14.19
CA ALA A 35 -7.73 -3.06 15.17
C ALA A 35 -7.93 -1.83 16.08
N LYS A 36 -8.66 -0.80 15.64
CA LYS A 36 -9.02 0.36 16.49
C LYS A 36 -9.99 -0.01 17.62
N ALA A 37 -10.78 -1.06 17.44
CA ALA A 37 -11.75 -1.55 18.42
C ALA A 37 -11.21 -2.69 19.30
N GLU A 38 -10.01 -3.20 19.00
CA GLU A 38 -9.37 -4.30 19.72
C GLU A 38 -8.42 -3.80 20.82
N ALA A 39 -8.17 -4.65 21.82
CA ALA A 39 -7.24 -4.35 22.90
C ALA A 39 -5.81 -4.82 22.57
N ASN A 40 -4.83 -3.96 22.84
CA ASN A 40 -3.39 -4.26 22.95
C ASN A 40 -2.86 -5.30 21.93
N THR A 41 -2.63 -6.54 22.38
CA THR A 41 -2.01 -7.62 21.60
C THR A 41 -2.82 -8.03 20.38
N ASP A 42 -4.14 -8.04 20.47
CA ASP A 42 -5.00 -8.41 19.34
C ASP A 42 -4.96 -7.32 18.26
N ALA A 43 -4.98 -6.05 18.68
CA ALA A 43 -4.83 -4.91 17.77
C ALA A 43 -3.49 -4.95 17.03
N ASN A 44 -2.40 -5.32 17.70
CA ASN A 44 -1.08 -5.44 17.07
C ASN A 44 -1.01 -6.60 16.06
N ALA A 45 -1.61 -7.75 16.38
CA ALA A 45 -1.70 -8.88 15.46
C ALA A 45 -2.52 -8.51 14.22
N THR A 46 -3.67 -7.84 14.39
CA THR A 46 -4.54 -7.39 13.31
C THR A 46 -3.86 -6.33 12.43
N ARG A 47 -3.09 -5.39 13.01
CA ARG A 47 -2.26 -4.43 12.25
C ARG A 47 -1.18 -5.12 11.43
N LEU A 48 -0.51 -6.15 11.99
CA LEU A 48 0.47 -6.95 11.25
C LEU A 48 -0.18 -7.69 10.07
N GLU A 49 -1.38 -8.25 10.25
CA GLU A 49 -2.13 -8.86 9.15
C GLU A 49 -2.47 -7.83 8.06
N ALA A 50 -2.95 -6.64 8.44
CA ALA A 50 -3.23 -5.56 7.49
C ALA A 50 -1.98 -5.14 6.70
N ARG A 51 -0.84 -4.98 7.39
CA ARG A 51 0.45 -4.66 6.76
C ARG A 51 0.85 -5.71 5.73
N ASN A 52 0.72 -6.99 6.05
CA ASN A 52 1.07 -8.07 5.12
C ASN A 52 0.21 -8.04 3.85
N VAL A 53 -1.10 -7.79 3.97
CA VAL A 53 -2.01 -7.64 2.82
C VAL A 53 -1.60 -6.45 1.94
N LEU A 54 -1.22 -5.33 2.54
CA LEU A 54 -0.72 -4.16 1.81
C LEU A 54 0.60 -4.46 1.09
N LEU A 55 1.55 -5.12 1.76
CA LEU A 55 2.82 -5.54 1.16
C LEU A 55 2.63 -6.55 0.02
N HIS A 56 1.65 -7.45 0.10
CA HIS A 56 1.26 -8.34 -1.00
C HIS A 56 0.68 -7.58 -2.20
N THR A 57 0.03 -6.44 -1.98
CA THR A 57 -0.40 -5.55 -3.08
C THR A 57 0.80 -4.94 -3.79
N LEU A 58 1.85 -4.58 -3.03
CA LEU A 58 3.08 -4.00 -3.57
C LEU A 58 4.02 -5.04 -4.20
N SER A 59 3.98 -6.31 -3.79
CA SER A 59 4.83 -7.34 -4.40
C SER A 59 4.54 -7.53 -5.90
N ALA A 60 3.30 -7.27 -6.32
CA ALA A 60 2.91 -7.24 -7.73
C ALA A 60 3.64 -6.14 -8.55
N LEU A 61 4.15 -5.08 -7.91
CA LEU A 61 4.99 -4.08 -8.58
C LEU A 61 6.37 -4.65 -8.96
N LYS A 62 6.89 -5.62 -8.20
CA LYS A 62 8.20 -6.23 -8.47
C LYS A 62 8.15 -7.14 -9.70
N THR A 63 7.00 -7.75 -10.00
CA THR A 63 6.78 -8.60 -11.17
C THR A 63 6.54 -7.79 -12.46
N VAL A 64 6.01 -6.57 -12.36
CA VAL A 64 5.79 -5.67 -13.52
C VAL A 64 7.09 -5.31 -14.25
N LYS A 65 8.25 -5.39 -13.59
CA LYS A 65 9.55 -5.13 -14.23
C LYS A 65 9.88 -6.13 -15.36
N ASN A 66 9.22 -7.30 -15.38
CA ASN A 66 9.54 -8.41 -16.30
C ASN A 66 8.34 -8.98 -17.09
N SER A 67 7.09 -8.53 -16.85
CA SER A 67 5.91 -9.08 -17.55
C SER A 67 4.98 -7.99 -18.07
N SER A 68 4.73 -7.99 -19.38
CA SER A 68 3.77 -7.11 -20.07
C SER A 68 2.29 -7.44 -19.74
N GLU A 69 2.01 -8.54 -19.04
CA GLU A 69 0.66 -9.07 -18.80
C GLU A 69 -0.04 -8.55 -17.54
N PHE A 70 0.65 -7.89 -16.61
CA PHE A 70 0.07 -7.37 -15.37
C PHE A 70 0.32 -5.86 -15.24
N THR A 71 -0.32 -5.10 -16.14
CA THR A 71 -0.29 -3.63 -16.07
C THR A 71 -1.55 -3.12 -15.40
N TYR A 72 -1.41 -2.41 -14.28
CA TYR A 72 -2.55 -1.77 -13.60
C TYR A 72 -3.22 -0.74 -14.53
N GLY A 73 -4.54 -0.87 -14.67
CA GLY A 73 -5.39 0.14 -15.28
C GLY A 73 -5.54 1.37 -14.39
N THR A 74 -6.33 2.36 -14.84
CA THR A 74 -6.53 3.60 -14.10
C THR A 74 -7.09 3.35 -12.69
N SER A 75 -8.05 2.42 -12.56
CA SER A 75 -8.66 2.05 -11.29
C SER A 75 -7.67 1.33 -10.37
N GLY A 76 -6.91 0.39 -10.91
CA GLY A 76 -5.87 -0.32 -10.17
C GLY A 76 -4.78 0.61 -9.65
N ARG A 77 -4.37 1.61 -10.46
CA ARG A 77 -3.42 2.66 -10.02
C ARG A 77 -3.96 3.49 -8.86
N VAL A 78 -5.26 3.77 -8.82
CA VAL A 78 -5.91 4.44 -7.67
C VAL A 78 -5.82 3.57 -6.42
N TRP A 79 -6.18 2.29 -6.52
CA TRP A 79 -6.15 1.38 -5.38
C TRP A 79 -4.73 1.09 -4.87
N LEU A 80 -3.77 0.98 -5.80
CA LEU A 80 -2.37 0.84 -5.48
C LEU A 80 -1.84 2.08 -4.75
N SER A 81 -2.11 3.29 -5.26
CA SER A 81 -1.74 4.54 -4.58
C SER A 81 -2.34 4.63 -3.18
N ARG A 82 -3.63 4.30 -3.02
CA ARG A 82 -4.30 4.25 -1.71
C ARG A 82 -3.64 3.24 -0.77
N SER A 83 -3.22 2.09 -1.28
CA SER A 83 -2.52 1.06 -0.50
C SER A 83 -1.15 1.53 -0.03
N ILE A 84 -0.39 2.23 -0.90
CA ILE A 84 0.91 2.83 -0.53
C ILE A 84 0.70 3.88 0.56
N LEU A 85 -0.25 4.79 0.38
CA LEU A 85 -0.52 5.84 1.37
C LEU A 85 -0.98 5.26 2.71
N LEU A 86 -1.84 4.24 2.69
CA LEU A 86 -2.32 3.58 3.90
C LEU A 86 -1.19 2.84 4.63
N LEU A 87 -0.29 2.17 3.90
CA LEU A 87 0.86 1.50 4.48
C LEU A 87 1.85 2.51 5.10
N GLY A 88 2.09 3.64 4.43
CA GLY A 88 2.91 4.71 4.96
C GLY A 88 2.35 5.27 6.27
N GLN A 89 1.03 5.50 6.33
CA GLN A 89 0.36 5.95 7.56
C GLN A 89 0.45 4.92 8.68
N LEU A 90 0.33 3.62 8.36
CA LEU A 90 0.47 2.55 9.35
C LEU A 90 1.87 2.56 9.98
N TYR A 91 2.92 2.73 9.17
CA TYR A 91 4.30 2.85 9.70
C TYR A 91 4.50 4.12 10.53
N GLU A 92 3.88 5.25 10.15
CA GLU A 92 3.87 6.45 10.99
C GLU A 92 3.23 6.19 12.35
N ASP A 93 2.07 5.53 12.38
CA ASP A 93 1.34 5.21 13.61
C ASP A 93 2.12 4.23 14.51
N GLU A 94 2.94 3.36 13.92
CA GLU A 94 3.86 2.45 14.63
C GLU A 94 5.18 3.12 15.05
N GLY A 95 5.43 4.35 14.61
CA GLY A 95 6.66 5.10 14.90
C GLY A 95 7.84 4.76 14.00
N ASP A 96 7.65 3.90 12.98
CA ASP A 96 8.69 3.53 12.02
C ASP A 96 8.81 4.58 10.91
N THR A 97 9.51 5.67 11.24
CA THR A 97 9.68 6.81 10.33
C THR A 97 10.45 6.43 9.06
N LEU A 98 11.37 5.47 9.12
CA LEU A 98 12.19 5.07 7.97
C LEU A 98 11.34 4.31 6.95
N GLU A 99 10.56 3.33 7.41
CA GLU A 99 9.66 2.57 6.53
C GLU A 99 8.52 3.43 6.00
N ALA A 100 8.02 4.39 6.78
CA ALA A 100 7.05 5.37 6.30
C ALA A 100 7.62 6.21 5.14
N ILE A 101 8.84 6.75 5.28
CA ILE A 101 9.53 7.51 4.22
C ILE A 101 9.76 6.64 2.99
N ALA A 102 10.29 5.42 3.16
CA ALA A 102 10.53 4.50 2.06
C ALA A 102 9.23 4.19 1.30
N THR A 103 8.14 3.97 2.02
CA THR A 103 6.83 3.68 1.45
C THR A 103 6.27 4.85 0.64
N TYR A 104 6.28 6.08 1.20
CA TYR A 104 5.79 7.25 0.47
C TYR A 104 6.62 7.56 -0.79
N ARG A 105 7.92 7.27 -0.78
CA ARG A 105 8.79 7.45 -1.96
C ARG A 105 8.36 6.59 -3.15
N ILE A 106 7.72 5.45 -2.93
CA ILE A 106 7.28 4.54 -4.01
C ILE A 106 6.43 5.29 -5.05
N ILE A 107 5.48 6.15 -4.62
CA ILE A 107 4.64 6.92 -5.55
C ILE A 107 5.49 7.85 -6.41
N THR A 108 6.42 8.59 -5.78
CA THR A 108 7.29 9.54 -6.48
C THR A 108 8.25 8.86 -7.45
N GLU A 109 8.84 7.73 -7.04
CA GLU A 109 9.78 6.98 -7.86
C GLU A 109 9.09 6.33 -9.07
N LEU A 110 7.94 5.68 -8.85
CA LEU A 110 7.17 5.08 -9.94
C LEU A 110 6.71 6.15 -10.94
N ASN A 111 6.22 7.30 -10.48
CA ASN A 111 5.82 8.39 -11.37
C ASN A 111 6.98 8.99 -12.16
N ARG A 112 8.17 9.04 -11.58
CA ARG A 112 9.38 9.53 -12.27
C ARG A 112 9.85 8.56 -13.35
N LEU A 113 9.73 7.25 -13.12
CA LEU A 113 10.19 6.21 -14.04
C LEU A 113 9.24 5.97 -15.22
N LEU A 114 7.97 6.39 -15.11
CA LEU A 114 7.00 6.23 -16.19
C LEU A 114 7.33 7.15 -17.40
N PRO A 115 7.27 6.64 -18.65
CA PRO A 115 7.39 7.45 -19.87
C PRO A 115 6.41 8.64 -19.94
N GLN A 116 6.71 9.65 -20.76
CA GLN A 116 5.76 10.75 -21.02
C GLN A 116 4.51 10.19 -21.72
N GLY A 117 3.32 10.61 -21.26
CA GLY A 117 2.03 10.12 -21.77
C GLY A 117 1.42 8.94 -20.98
N GLU A 118 2.21 8.27 -20.12
CA GLU A 118 1.70 7.22 -19.24
C GLU A 118 0.97 7.78 -18.02
N ILE A 119 -0.16 7.15 -17.67
CA ILE A 119 -1.01 7.55 -16.54
C ILE A 119 -0.21 7.42 -15.25
N ARG A 120 0.03 8.53 -14.57
CA ARG A 120 0.73 8.55 -13.27
C ARG A 120 -0.12 7.91 -12.16
N LEU A 121 0.54 7.35 -11.15
CA LEU A 121 -0.11 7.04 -9.88
C LEU A 121 -0.64 8.34 -9.26
N PRO A 122 -1.91 8.39 -8.83
CA PRO A 122 -2.44 9.53 -8.11
C PRO A 122 -1.80 9.64 -6.72
N GLY A 123 -2.07 10.74 -6.00
CA GLY A 123 -1.62 10.91 -4.61
C GLY A 123 -0.18 11.41 -4.43
N GLN A 124 0.49 11.82 -5.50
CA GLN A 124 1.86 12.35 -5.46
C GLN A 124 2.01 13.53 -4.49
N ASN A 125 1.15 14.54 -4.56
CA ASN A 125 1.20 15.69 -3.66
C ASN A 125 1.05 15.29 -2.18
N ALA A 126 0.22 14.29 -1.89
CA ALA A 126 0.05 13.78 -0.53
C ALA A 126 1.31 13.07 -0.03
N ALA A 127 1.91 12.23 -0.87
CA ALA A 127 3.17 11.56 -0.57
C ALA A 127 4.32 12.56 -0.36
N GLU A 128 4.47 13.55 -1.24
CA GLU A 128 5.49 14.60 -1.12
C GLU A 128 5.31 15.44 0.15
N SER A 129 4.07 15.79 0.49
CA SER A 129 3.77 16.49 1.74
C SER A 129 4.19 15.67 2.96
N LYS A 130 3.84 14.37 2.99
CA LYS A 130 4.24 13.46 4.08
C LYS A 130 5.76 13.32 4.17
N LEU A 131 6.44 13.16 3.04
CA LEU A 131 7.90 13.08 2.98
C LEU A 131 8.58 14.34 3.52
N ALA A 132 8.06 15.53 3.20
CA ALA A 132 8.57 16.79 3.71
C ALA A 132 8.44 16.86 5.24
N THR A 133 7.27 16.51 5.78
CA THR A 133 7.03 16.48 7.24
C THR A 133 7.94 15.48 7.94
N LEU A 134 8.03 14.25 7.46
CA LEU A 134 8.83 13.19 8.08
C LEU A 134 10.34 13.48 8.01
N SER A 135 10.81 14.09 6.91
CA SER A 135 12.22 14.49 6.77
C SER A 135 12.60 15.59 7.77
N GLN A 136 11.70 16.53 8.05
CA GLN A 136 11.92 17.54 9.08
C GLN A 136 11.96 16.95 10.49
N ILE A 137 11.13 15.94 10.77
CA ILE A 137 11.13 15.24 12.06
C ILE A 137 12.42 14.44 12.23
N SER A 138 12.87 13.74 11.19
CA SER A 138 14.12 12.96 11.21
C SER A 138 15.35 13.84 11.43
N ASN A 139 15.38 15.06 10.87
CA ASN A 139 16.51 15.99 11.03
C ASN A 139 16.54 16.71 12.41
N LYS A 140 15.48 16.57 13.21
CA LYS A 140 15.38 17.16 14.56
C LYS A 140 15.71 16.17 15.68
N LYS A 141 15.90 14.89 15.35
CA LYS A 141 16.38 13.84 16.28
C LYS A 141 17.89 13.71 16.16
#